data_AF-A0A8X6VE09-F1
#
_entry.id   AF-A0A8X6VE09-F1
#
_cell.length_a   1.000
_cell.length_b   1.000
_cell.length_c   1.000
_cell.angle_alpha   90.00
_cell.angle_beta   90.00
_cell.angle_gamma   90.00
#
_symmetry.space_group_name_H-M   'P 1'
#
loop_
_entity.id
_entity.type
_entity.pdbx_description
1 polymer ?
#
loop_
_entity_poly.entity_id
_entity_poly.type
_entity_poly.pdbx_seq_one_letter_code
_entity_poly.pdbx_strand_id
1 'polypeptide(L)'
;MDNIEYNFLKEQVIDDLFHYQEVIDSLSSMPIELPKTVLSRVLSAYQKFVEEARQGEHGKTAQFYLINIQLVNYYITLSRSIRMGDFEMFKYPIPKITNLFFTVNQPNYARWCVKYLDNLYKVYETHPGLKNDFMKG
;
A
#
# COMPACT_ATOMS: atom_id res chain seq x y z
N MET A 1 7.90 -37.27 2.41
CA MET A 1 7.82 -36.71 1.05
C MET A 1 7.57 -35.21 1.09
N ASP A 2 6.79 -34.72 2.06
CA ASP A 2 6.40 -33.30 2.21
C ASP A 2 7.54 -32.27 2.39
N ASN A 3 8.70 -32.67 2.94
CA ASN A 3 9.83 -31.75 3.18
C ASN A 3 10.65 -31.40 1.93
N ILE A 4 10.58 -32.24 0.88
CA ILE A 4 11.36 -32.04 -0.34
C ILE A 4 10.63 -31.04 -1.26
N GLU A 5 9.31 -31.17 -1.36
CA GLU A 5 8.45 -30.32 -2.18
C GLU A 5 8.39 -28.87 -1.63
N TYR A 6 8.40 -28.71 -0.30
CA TYR A 6 8.44 -27.40 0.35
C TYR A 6 9.77 -26.64 0.14
N ASN A 7 10.89 -27.35 0.09
CA ASN A 7 12.20 -26.73 -0.18
C ASN A 7 12.35 -26.37 -1.66
N PHE A 8 11.86 -27.22 -2.57
CA PHE A 8 11.84 -26.94 -4.01
C PHE A 8 11.01 -25.69 -4.35
N LEU A 9 9.83 -25.55 -3.74
CA LEU A 9 8.99 -24.35 -3.92
C LEU A 9 9.65 -23.08 -3.39
N LYS A 10 10.45 -23.16 -2.31
CA LYS A 10 11.21 -22.01 -1.80
C LYS A 10 12.35 -21.61 -2.72
N GLU A 11 13.11 -22.58 -3.23
CA GLU A 11 14.20 -22.34 -4.17
C GLU A 11 13.68 -21.72 -5.46
N GLN A 12 12.59 -22.27 -6.02
CA GLN A 12 11.96 -21.72 -7.21
C GLN A 12 11.45 -20.28 -7.01
N VAL A 13 10.81 -19.98 -5.88
CA VAL A 13 10.35 -18.60 -5.58
C VAL A 13 11.53 -17.65 -5.42
N ILE A 14 12.63 -18.10 -4.82
CA ILE A 14 13.85 -17.28 -4.65
C ILE A 14 14.50 -17.00 -6.00
N ASP A 15 14.61 -18.01 -6.85
CA ASP A 15 15.17 -17.88 -8.20
C ASP A 15 14.32 -16.95 -9.07
N ASP A 16 12.99 -17.07 -8.99
CA ASP A 16 12.06 -16.17 -9.66
C ASP A 16 12.25 -14.72 -9.16
N LEU A 17 12.40 -14.51 -7.85
CA LEU A 17 12.64 -13.19 -7.27
C LEU A 17 13.97 -12.58 -7.72
N PHE A 18 15.03 -13.38 -7.82
CA PHE A 18 16.31 -12.92 -8.36
C PHE A 18 16.19 -12.56 -9.85
N HIS A 19 15.48 -13.37 -10.63
CA HIS A 19 15.21 -13.07 -12.03
C HIS A 19 14.43 -11.76 -12.20
N TYR A 20 13.39 -11.52 -11.38
CA TYR A 20 12.66 -10.25 -11.38
C TYR A 20 13.56 -9.08 -11.00
N GLN A 21 14.47 -9.26 -10.04
CA GLN A 21 15.43 -8.21 -9.64
C GLN A 21 16.39 -7.85 -10.79
N GLU A 22 16.95 -8.84 -11.49
CA GLU A 22 17.79 -8.60 -12.67
C GLU A 22 17.05 -7.88 -13.80
N VAL A 23 15.78 -8.22 -14.02
CA VAL A 23 14.92 -7.53 -14.98
C VAL A 23 14.67 -6.08 -14.54
N ILE A 24 14.40 -5.83 -13.26
CA ILE A 24 14.21 -4.47 -12.73
C ILE A 24 15.51 -3.64 -12.85
N ASP A 25 16.66 -4.23 -12.55
CA ASP A 25 17.95 -3.54 -12.61
C ASP A 25 18.34 -3.23 -14.06
N SER A 26 18.07 -4.14 -15.00
CA SER A 26 18.25 -3.89 -16.43
C SER A 26 17.28 -2.82 -16.96
N LEU A 27 16.02 -2.81 -16.52
CA LEU A 27 15.05 -1.76 -16.86
C LEU A 27 15.40 -0.40 -16.23
N SER A 28 16.00 -0.39 -15.06
CA SER A 28 16.42 0.83 -14.35
C SER A 28 17.68 1.48 -14.95
N SER A 29 18.45 0.71 -15.73
CA SER A 29 19.68 1.17 -16.39
C SER A 29 19.44 2.02 -17.65
N MET A 30 18.20 2.05 -18.17
CA MET A 30 17.80 2.97 -19.23
C MET A 30 16.89 4.07 -18.67
N PRO A 31 17.27 5.36 -18.73
CA PRO A 31 16.33 6.43 -18.48
C PRO A 31 15.39 6.51 -19.69
N ILE A 32 14.33 5.70 -19.69
CA ILE A 32 13.23 5.87 -20.63
C ILE A 32 12.45 7.10 -20.12
N GLU A 33 12.92 8.29 -20.46
CA GLU A 33 12.10 9.49 -20.38
C GLU A 33 10.99 9.35 -21.44
N LEU A 34 9.88 8.73 -21.05
CA LEU A 34 8.68 8.70 -21.88
C LEU A 34 8.31 10.15 -22.21
N PRO A 35 8.02 10.47 -23.50
CA PRO A 35 7.53 11.78 -23.86
C PRO A 35 6.34 12.14 -22.97
N LYS A 36 6.32 13.37 -22.43
CA LYS A 36 5.28 13.82 -21.47
C LYS A 36 3.85 13.54 -21.97
N THR A 37 3.64 13.63 -23.28
CA THR A 37 2.36 13.33 -23.95
C THR A 37 1.98 11.84 -23.85
N VAL A 38 2.93 10.93 -24.02
CA VAL A 38 2.73 9.49 -23.89
C VAL A 38 2.45 9.13 -22.44
N LEU A 39 3.25 9.64 -21.50
CA LEU A 39 3.06 9.41 -20.06
C LEU A 39 1.68 9.88 -19.61
N SER A 40 1.29 11.12 -19.94
CA SER A 40 -0.02 11.65 -19.59
C SER A 40 -1.15 10.78 -20.14
N ARG A 41 -1.04 10.33 -21.39
CA ARG A 41 -2.05 9.46 -22.01
C ARG A 41 -2.18 8.11 -21.28
N VAL A 42 -1.05 7.48 -20.94
CA VAL A 42 -1.03 6.21 -20.20
C VAL A 42 -1.64 6.38 -18.81
N LEU A 43 -1.28 7.44 -18.09
CA LEU A 43 -1.84 7.73 -16.77
C LEU A 43 -3.35 7.98 -16.83
N SER A 44 -3.82 8.75 -17.81
CA SER A 44 -5.26 9.00 -18.00
C SER A 44 -6.01 7.71 -18.38
N ALA A 45 -5.45 6.88 -19.26
CA ALA A 45 -6.05 5.59 -19.62
C ALA A 45 -6.14 4.65 -18.40
N TYR A 46 -5.09 4.60 -17.57
CA TYR A 46 -5.11 3.81 -16.35
C TYR A 46 -6.12 4.34 -15.33
N GLN A 47 -6.20 5.66 -15.12
CA GLN A 47 -7.20 6.28 -14.24
C GLN A 47 -8.62 5.94 -14.68
N LYS A 48 -8.88 5.99 -16.00
CA LYS A 48 -10.16 5.60 -16.57
C LYS A 48 -10.46 4.12 -16.28
N PHE A 49 -9.52 3.22 -16.58
CA PHE A 49 -9.66 1.80 -16.28
C PHE A 49 -9.96 1.53 -14.80
N VAL A 50 -9.26 2.21 -13.88
CA VAL A 50 -9.49 2.07 -12.44
C VAL A 50 -10.91 2.46 -12.04
N GLU A 51 -11.45 3.53 -12.64
CA GLU A 51 -12.80 3.99 -12.33
C GLU A 51 -13.86 3.05 -12.90
N GLU A 52 -13.74 2.64 -14.16
CA GLU A 52 -14.60 1.64 -14.79
C GLU A 52 -14.57 0.31 -14.02
N ALA A 53 -13.38 -0.15 -13.65
CA ALA A 53 -13.20 -1.37 -12.88
C ALA A 53 -13.85 -1.23 -11.51
N ARG A 54 -13.74 -0.09 -10.82
CA ARG A 54 -14.40 0.16 -9.54
C ARG A 54 -15.92 0.11 -9.66
N GLN A 55 -16.49 0.61 -10.75
CA GLN A 55 -17.93 0.55 -11.05
C GLN A 55 -18.41 -0.85 -11.45
N GLY A 56 -17.48 -1.76 -11.79
CA GLY A 56 -17.76 -3.16 -12.09
C GLY A 56 -17.92 -3.48 -13.56
N GLU A 57 -17.58 -2.54 -14.44
CA GLU A 57 -17.66 -2.70 -15.90
C GLU A 57 -16.78 -3.85 -16.40
N HIS A 58 -15.67 -4.12 -15.71
CA HIS A 58 -14.73 -5.21 -16.01
C HIS A 58 -14.99 -6.49 -15.16
N GLY A 59 -16.12 -6.57 -14.47
CA GLY A 59 -16.52 -7.70 -13.65
C GLY A 59 -15.92 -7.74 -12.24
N LYS A 60 -16.41 -8.69 -11.42
CA LYS A 60 -16.09 -8.79 -9.99
C LYS A 60 -14.62 -9.13 -9.72
N THR A 61 -13.98 -9.91 -10.59
CA THR A 61 -12.57 -10.27 -10.44
C THR A 61 -11.69 -9.04 -10.54
N ALA A 62 -11.92 -8.17 -11.53
CA ALA A 62 -11.18 -6.92 -11.67
C ALA A 62 -11.40 -5.99 -10.46
N GLN A 63 -12.64 -5.85 -9.99
CA GLN A 63 -12.96 -5.11 -8.76
C GLN A 63 -12.19 -5.64 -7.54
N PHE A 64 -12.20 -6.97 -7.36
CA PHE A 64 -11.53 -7.62 -6.23
C PHE A 64 -10.04 -7.31 -6.22
N TYR A 65 -9.35 -7.52 -7.35
CA TYR A 65 -7.91 -7.25 -7.44
C TYR A 65 -7.60 -5.75 -7.30
N LEU A 66 -8.44 -4.86 -7.83
CA LEU A 66 -8.27 -3.42 -7.65
C LEU A 66 -8.33 -3.02 -6.18
N ILE A 67 -9.31 -3.54 -5.43
CA ILE A 67 -9.42 -3.33 -3.97
C ILE A 67 -8.20 -3.91 -3.26
N ASN A 68 -7.76 -5.12 -3.64
CA ASN A 68 -6.60 -5.76 -3.04
C ASN A 68 -5.32 -4.93 -3.23
N ILE A 69 -5.05 -4.47 -4.45
CA ILE A 69 -3.91 -3.58 -4.77
C ILE A 69 -3.98 -2.29 -3.94
N GLN A 70 -5.17 -1.69 -3.79
CA GLN A 70 -5.34 -0.50 -2.95
C GLN A 70 -4.99 -0.76 -1.48
N LEU A 71 -5.42 -1.91 -0.93
CA LEU A 71 -5.10 -2.30 0.45
C LEU A 71 -3.60 -2.52 0.65
N VAL A 72 -2.93 -3.19 -0.31
CA VAL A 72 -1.47 -3.37 -0.31
C VAL A 72 -0.76 -2.02 -0.32
N ASN A 73 -1.21 -1.07 -1.15
CA ASN A 73 -0.63 0.27 -1.20
C ASN A 73 -0.79 1.04 0.12
N TYR A 74 -1.92 0.90 0.83
CA TYR A 74 -2.08 1.48 2.15
C TYR A 74 -1.12 0.87 3.17
N TYR A 75 -0.92 -0.45 3.14
CA TYR A 75 0.06 -1.14 3.99
C TYR A 75 1.49 -0.67 3.71
N ILE A 76 1.90 -0.58 2.44
CA ILE A 76 3.23 -0.09 2.05
C ILE A 76 3.43 1.34 2.54
N THR A 77 2.41 2.20 2.37
CA THR A 77 2.44 3.60 2.82
C THR A 77 2.61 3.70 4.34
N LEU A 78 1.86 2.90 5.11
CA LEU A 78 1.99 2.82 6.57
C LEU A 78 3.38 2.33 6.99
N SER A 79 3.91 1.30 6.32
CA SER A 79 5.23 0.76 6.61
C SER A 79 6.34 1.79 6.31
N ARG A 80 6.19 2.54 5.21
CA ARG A 80 7.09 3.64 4.84
C ARG A 80 7.02 4.79 5.84
N SER A 81 5.83 5.22 6.26
CA SER A 81 5.69 6.34 7.19
C SER A 81 6.36 6.07 8.54
N ILE A 82 6.30 4.82 9.02
CA ILE A 82 7.00 4.40 10.24
C ILE A 82 8.51 4.51 10.05
N ARG A 83 9.05 3.94 8.96
CA ARG A 83 10.51 3.95 8.69
C ARG A 83 11.07 5.35 8.46
N MET A 84 10.28 6.24 7.87
CA MET A 84 10.69 7.61 7.56
C MET A 84 10.42 8.60 8.70
N GLY A 85 9.75 8.17 9.78
CA GLY A 85 9.31 9.10 10.82
C GLY A 85 8.39 10.19 10.27
N ASP A 86 7.48 9.86 9.34
CA ASP A 86 6.53 10.82 8.75
C ASP A 86 5.15 10.65 9.40
N PHE A 87 4.84 11.55 10.32
CA PHE A 87 3.60 11.50 11.10
C PHE A 87 2.34 11.78 10.27
N GLU A 88 2.43 12.67 9.28
CA GLU A 88 1.30 12.99 8.43
C GLU A 88 0.98 11.83 7.47
N MET A 89 2.03 11.24 6.89
CA MET A 89 1.88 10.02 6.08
C MET A 89 1.37 8.84 6.92
N PHE A 90 1.72 8.76 8.21
CA PHE A 90 1.24 7.71 9.11
C PHE A 90 -0.27 7.79 9.37
N LYS A 91 -0.83 9.00 9.51
CA LYS A 91 -2.27 9.18 9.72
C LYS A 91 -3.10 8.82 8.49
N TYR A 92 -2.57 9.04 7.29
CA TYR A 92 -3.29 8.87 6.02
C TYR A 92 -3.93 7.49 5.79
N PRO A 93 -3.23 6.35 5.94
CA PRO A 93 -3.79 5.03 5.65
C PRO A 93 -4.79 4.54 6.72
N ILE A 94 -4.71 5.03 7.96
CA ILE A 94 -5.51 4.54 9.11
C ILE A 94 -7.03 4.55 8.86
N PRO A 95 -7.67 5.66 8.43
CA PRO A 95 -9.09 5.63 8.12
C PRO A 95 -9.43 4.72 6.94
N LYS A 96 -8.50 4.48 6.01
CA LYS A 96 -8.71 3.62 4.85
C LYS A 96 -8.74 2.14 5.21
N ILE A 97 -7.86 1.71 6.12
CA ILE A 97 -7.83 0.32 6.62
C ILE A 97 -8.93 0.05 7.66
N THR A 98 -9.44 1.09 8.33
CA THR A 98 -10.52 0.94 9.33
C THR A 98 -11.76 0.27 8.74
N ASN A 99 -12.12 0.63 7.51
CA ASN A 99 -13.26 0.03 6.80
C ASN A 99 -13.08 -1.47 6.57
N LEU A 100 -11.84 -1.95 6.41
CA LEU A 100 -11.55 -3.37 6.24
C LEU A 100 -11.98 -4.15 7.49
N PHE A 101 -11.65 -3.65 8.69
CA PHE A 101 -12.04 -4.29 9.94
C PHE A 101 -13.55 -4.41 10.06
N PHE A 102 -14.32 -3.41 9.61
CA PHE A 102 -15.77 -3.51 9.58
C PHE A 102 -16.24 -4.62 8.62
N THR A 103 -15.70 -4.64 7.40
CA THR A 103 -16.05 -5.65 6.37
C THR A 103 -15.74 -7.07 6.80
N VAL A 104 -14.63 -7.31 7.50
CA VAL A 104 -14.22 -8.64 7.97
C VAL A 104 -14.83 -9.01 9.33
N ASN A 105 -15.90 -8.34 9.75
CA ASN A 105 -16.60 -8.57 11.02
C ASN A 105 -15.68 -8.46 12.25
N GLN A 106 -14.82 -7.45 12.26
CA GLN A 106 -13.93 -7.08 13.36
C GLN A 106 -14.32 -5.70 13.94
N PRO A 107 -15.56 -5.54 14.45
CA PRO A 107 -16.07 -4.23 14.87
C PRO A 107 -15.30 -3.62 16.05
N ASN A 108 -14.75 -4.45 16.93
CA ASN A 108 -13.91 -3.98 18.03
C ASN A 108 -12.64 -3.29 17.52
N TYR A 109 -11.96 -3.90 16.54
CA TYR A 109 -10.77 -3.31 15.92
C TYR A 109 -11.12 -2.03 15.17
N ALA A 110 -12.24 -2.02 14.43
CA ALA A 110 -12.72 -0.82 13.76
C ALA A 110 -12.95 0.34 14.76
N ARG A 111 -13.66 0.06 15.87
CA ARG A 111 -13.91 1.04 16.94
C ARG A 111 -12.62 1.60 17.54
N TRP A 112 -11.68 0.72 17.90
CA TRP A 112 -10.41 1.15 18.49
C TRP A 112 -9.53 1.91 17.48
N CYS A 113 -9.58 1.54 16.20
CA CYS A 113 -8.86 2.24 15.14
C CYS A 113 -9.37 3.68 14.95
N VAL A 114 -10.70 3.88 14.94
CA VAL A 114 -11.30 5.23 14.91
C VAL A 114 -10.89 6.04 16.14
N LYS A 115 -10.94 5.43 17.34
CA LYS A 115 -10.55 6.14 18.56
C LYS A 115 -9.06 6.50 18.56
N TYR A 116 -8.22 5.60 18.06
CA TYR A 116 -6.80 5.84 17.89
C TYR A 116 -6.56 7.01 16.91
N LEU A 117 -7.24 7.03 15.77
CA LEU A 117 -7.15 8.12 14.81
C LEU A 117 -7.56 9.49 15.41
N ASP A 118 -8.64 9.53 16.19
CA ASP A 118 -9.05 10.75 16.92
C ASP A 118 -7.95 11.24 17.87
N ASN A 119 -7.31 10.33 18.60
CA ASN A 119 -6.20 10.66 19.49
C ASN A 119 -4.98 11.19 18.69
N LEU A 120 -4.70 10.63 17.51
CA LEU A 120 -3.62 11.11 16.64
C LEU A 120 -3.85 12.55 16.15
N TYR A 121 -5.10 12.91 15.81
CA TYR A 121 -5.42 14.28 15.42
C TYR A 121 -5.26 15.27 16.59
N LYS A 122 -5.57 14.83 17.81
CA LYS A 122 -5.47 15.63 19.04
C LYS A 122 -4.12 15.52 19.73
N VAL A 123 -3.13 14.87 19.11
CA VAL A 123 -1.85 14.58 19.75
C VAL A 123 -1.14 15.86 20.19
N TYR A 124 -1.30 16.95 19.42
CA TYR A 124 -0.68 18.24 19.71
C TYR A 124 -1.34 18.98 20.89
N GLU A 125 -2.61 18.72 21.14
CA GLU A 125 -3.36 19.30 22.25
C GLU A 125 -3.12 18.52 23.54
N THR A 126 -3.05 17.19 23.43
CA THR A 126 -2.98 16.27 24.57
C THR A 126 -1.56 16.01 25.05
N HIS A 127 -0.58 16.04 24.16
CA HIS A 127 0.83 15.74 24.46
C HIS A 127 1.76 16.80 23.84
N PRO A 128 1.74 18.03 24.37
CA PRO A 128 2.61 19.10 23.90
C PRO A 128 4.07 18.70 24.06
N GLY A 129 4.84 18.76 22.97
CA GLY A 129 6.25 18.34 22.93
C GLY A 129 6.51 17.08 22.10
N LEU A 130 5.50 16.20 21.93
CA LEU A 130 5.65 14.95 21.18
C LEU A 130 6.08 15.19 19.72
N LYS A 131 5.63 16.29 19.10
CA LYS A 131 6.08 16.72 17.77
C LYS A 131 7.58 16.98 17.73
N ASN A 132 8.12 17.64 18.75
CA ASN A 132 9.54 17.98 18.79
C ASN A 132 10.38 16.72 18.97
N ASP A 133 9.90 15.75 19.75
CA ASP A 133 10.57 14.47 19.94
C ASP A 133 10.52 13.63 18.67
N PHE A 134 9.37 13.58 18.01
CA PHE A 134 9.21 12.86 16.73
C PHE A 134 10.06 13.46 15.60
N MET A 135 10.21 14.79 15.56
CA MET A 135 11.05 15.47 14.56
C MET A 135 12.56 15.34 14.85
N LYS A 136 12.95 14.95 16.07
CA LYS A 136 14.36 14.74 16.44
C LYS A 136 14.89 13.35 16.07
N GLY A 137 14.00 12.40 15.73
CA GLY A 137 14.34 11.01 15.42
C GLY A 137 14.31 10.13 16.65
#